data_AF-A0A9Q3P5F1-F1
#
_entry.id   AF-A0A9Q3P5F1-F1
#
_cell.length_a   1.000
_cell.length_b   1.000
_cell.length_c   1.000
_cell.angle_alpha   90.00
_cell.angle_beta   90.00
_cell.angle_gamma   90.00
#
_symmetry.space_group_name_H-M   'P 1'
#
loop_
_entity.id
_entity.type
_entity.pdbx_description
1 polymer ?
#
loop_
_entity_poly.entity_id
_entity_poly.type
_entity_poly.pdbx_seq_one_letter_code
_entity_poly.pdbx_strand_id
1 'polypeptide(L)'
;MLFRIDKAGLTISGSKFACCVPELDIVGNVLSLGRRNISKQKIKKIQNWPRPTTSKEVRGFLGLCAYVRMFIKDFAQVAAPLRRLTREDLFWNWDEKCEEAFIKLRKIVGEEIALKTSNYEKGSGKVKLAIDSSYIAAGAVLMQEDEKGQYRPVIYESVTFS
;
A
#
# COMPACT_ATOMS: atom_id res chain seq x y z
N MET A 1 -5.13 -25.47 16.96
CA MET A 1 -5.60 -24.99 15.64
C MET A 1 -5.57 -26.10 14.59
N LEU A 2 -4.43 -26.76 14.35
CA LEU A 2 -4.29 -27.85 13.38
C LEU A 2 -5.33 -28.98 13.54
N PHE A 3 -5.58 -29.40 14.79
CA PHE A 3 -6.63 -30.38 15.10
C PHE A 3 -8.04 -30.00 14.63
N ARG A 4 -8.38 -28.70 14.59
CA ARG A 4 -9.68 -28.24 14.08
C ARG A 4 -9.76 -28.28 12.56
N ILE A 5 -8.63 -28.06 11.89
CA ILE A 5 -8.54 -28.10 10.42
C ILE A 5 -8.69 -29.55 9.95
N ASP A 6 -8.03 -30.48 10.64
CA ASP A 6 -8.15 -31.92 10.40
C ASP A 6 -9.59 -32.41 10.62
N LYS A 7 -10.23 -32.05 11.75
CA LYS A 7 -11.64 -32.37 12.01
C LYS A 7 -12.62 -31.81 10.98
N ALA A 8 -12.26 -30.71 10.31
CA ALA A 8 -13.07 -30.12 9.25
C ALA A 8 -12.82 -30.76 7.87
N GLY A 9 -11.91 -31.74 7.76
CA GLY A 9 -11.53 -32.38 6.51
C GLY A 9 -10.71 -31.49 5.57
N LEU A 10 -10.08 -30.44 6.09
CA LEU A 10 -9.26 -29.51 5.32
C LEU A 10 -7.79 -29.95 5.32
N THR A 11 -7.11 -29.78 4.19
CA THR A 11 -5.68 -30.11 4.04
C THR A 11 -4.83 -28.85 4.00
N ILE A 12 -3.62 -28.93 4.54
CA ILE A 12 -2.66 -27.82 4.59
C ILE A 12 -1.47 -28.16 3.71
N SER A 13 -1.05 -27.21 2.88
CA SER A 13 0.18 -27.31 2.11
C SER A 13 1.37 -27.14 3.05
N GLY A 14 2.12 -28.22 3.33
CA GLY A 14 3.31 -28.16 4.19
C GLY A 14 4.35 -27.14 3.71
N SER A 15 4.50 -26.97 2.40
CA SER A 15 5.41 -25.98 1.78
C SER A 15 5.01 -24.52 1.99
N LYS A 16 3.75 -24.24 2.32
CA LYS A 16 3.23 -22.88 2.58
C LYS A 16 2.92 -22.65 4.06
N PHE A 17 3.10 -23.68 4.89
CA PHE A 17 2.86 -23.60 6.31
C PHE A 17 4.07 -22.95 6.99
N ALA A 18 3.81 -21.90 7.76
CA ALA A 18 4.80 -21.24 8.59
C ALA A 18 4.19 -21.08 9.99
N CYS A 19 4.95 -21.47 11.02
CA CYS A 19 4.53 -21.40 12.42
C CYS A 19 5.66 -20.81 13.26
N CYS A 20 5.32 -19.97 14.22
CA CYS A 20 6.27 -19.35 15.16
C CYS A 20 7.43 -18.59 14.48
N VAL A 21 7.18 -17.97 13.33
CA VAL A 21 8.17 -17.16 12.61
C VAL A 21 8.07 -15.68 13.02
N PRO A 22 9.19 -14.93 13.07
CA PRO A 22 9.19 -13.51 13.45
C PRO A 22 8.57 -12.62 12.37
N GLU A 23 8.61 -13.04 11.11
CA GLU A 23 8.02 -12.35 9.97
C GLU A 23 7.31 -13.36 9.05
N LEU A 24 6.18 -12.96 8.49
CA LEU A 24 5.40 -13.79 7.57
C LEU A 24 4.83 -12.96 6.42
N ASP A 25 5.03 -13.41 5.17
CA ASP A 25 4.38 -12.82 4.00
C ASP A 25 2.97 -13.39 3.85
N ILE A 26 1.96 -12.57 4.09
CA ILE A 26 0.54 -12.92 3.98
C ILE A 26 -0.14 -11.94 3.01
N VAL A 27 -0.71 -12.49 1.95
CA VAL A 27 -1.36 -11.73 0.86
C VAL A 27 -0.45 -10.61 0.33
N GLY A 28 0.86 -10.83 0.23
CA GLY A 28 1.80 -9.84 -0.30
C GLY A 28 2.07 -8.65 0.63
N ASN A 29 1.79 -8.80 1.92
CA ASN A 29 2.28 -7.93 2.98
C ASN A 29 3.17 -8.76 3.90
N VAL A 30 4.33 -8.22 4.26
CA VAL A 30 5.18 -8.82 5.29
C VAL A 30 4.70 -8.30 6.63
N LEU A 31 4.17 -9.20 7.45
CA LEU A 31 3.76 -8.91 8.83
C LEU A 31 4.91 -9.32 9.74
N SER A 32 5.37 -8.38 10.56
CA SER A 32 6.35 -8.62 11.62
C SER A 32 5.81 -8.07 12.94
N LEU A 33 6.53 -8.28 14.03
CA LEU A 33 6.07 -7.95 15.38
C LEU A 33 5.73 -6.43 15.50
N GLY A 34 4.43 -6.11 15.46
CA GLY A 34 3.92 -4.73 15.52
C GLY A 34 4.10 -3.89 14.25
N ARG A 35 4.65 -4.45 13.16
CA ARG A 35 4.89 -3.72 11.91
C ARG A 35 4.33 -4.45 10.70
N ARG A 36 3.94 -3.68 9.70
CA ARG A 36 3.46 -4.14 8.41
C ARG A 36 4.30 -3.47 7.33
N ASN A 37 4.87 -4.29 6.46
CA ASN A 37 5.72 -3.87 5.35
C ASN A 37 5.15 -4.40 4.02
N ILE A 38 5.56 -3.77 2.92
CA ILE A 38 5.27 -4.28 1.58
C ILE A 38 6.15 -5.50 1.31
N SER A 39 5.59 -6.55 0.69
CA SER A 39 6.40 -7.69 0.26
C SER A 39 7.50 -7.26 -0.72
N LYS A 40 8.72 -7.76 -0.50
CA LYS A 40 9.90 -7.48 -1.35
C LYS A 40 9.63 -7.81 -2.83
N GLN A 41 8.79 -8.82 -3.10
CA GLN A 41 8.40 -9.17 -4.46
C GLN A 41 7.57 -8.06 -5.13
N LYS A 42 6.64 -7.43 -4.39
CA LYS A 42 5.82 -6.32 -4.90
C LYS A 42 6.64 -5.05 -5.07
N ILE A 43 7.54 -4.75 -4.13
CA ILE A 43 8.48 -3.64 -4.25
C ILE A 43 9.29 -3.79 -5.54
N LYS A 44 9.93 -4.95 -5.76
CA LYS A 44 10.69 -5.22 -6.98
C LYS A 44 9.86 -5.12 -8.25
N LYS A 45 8.61 -5.60 -8.25
CA LYS A 45 7.70 -5.50 -9.41
C LYS A 45 7.36 -4.04 -9.75
N ILE A 46 7.08 -3.20 -8.75
CA ILE A 46 6.78 -1.78 -8.96
C ILE A 46 8.05 -1.03 -9.39
N GLN A 47 9.19 -1.29 -8.71
CA GLN A 47 10.46 -0.66 -9.03
C GLN A 47 10.97 -1.02 -10.41
N ASN A 48 10.80 -2.26 -10.88
CA ASN A 48 11.30 -2.69 -12.19
C ASN A 48 10.23 -2.60 -13.30
N TRP A 49 9.08 -1.97 -13.01
CA TRP A 49 8.04 -1.82 -14.01
C TRP A 49 8.57 -0.99 -15.19
N PRO A 50 8.43 -1.45 -16.44
CA PRO A 50 8.89 -0.69 -17.61
C PRO A 50 8.05 0.57 -17.77
N ARG A 51 8.62 1.59 -18.44
CA ARG A 51 7.87 2.81 -18.75
C ARG A 51 6.61 2.44 -19.57
N PRO A 52 5.39 2.75 -19.08
CA PRO A 52 4.17 2.43 -19.80
C PRO A 52 4.09 3.20 -21.11
N THR A 53 3.72 2.51 -22.18
CA THR A 53 3.50 3.06 -23.53
C THR A 53 2.03 3.03 -23.94
N THR A 54 1.20 2.29 -23.19
CA THR A 54 -0.23 2.10 -23.50
C THR A 54 -1.10 2.34 -22.27
N SER A 55 -2.35 2.79 -22.47
CA SER A 55 -3.35 2.98 -21.39
C SER A 55 -3.57 1.71 -20.56
N LYS A 56 -3.50 0.53 -21.20
CA LYS A 56 -3.60 -0.78 -20.53
C LYS A 56 -2.44 -1.02 -19.56
N GLU A 57 -1.23 -0.64 -19.93
CA GLU A 57 -0.04 -0.79 -19.08
C GLU A 57 -0.08 0.17 -17.90
N VAL A 58 -0.54 1.40 -18.11
CA VAL A 58 -0.78 2.38 -17.03
C VAL A 58 -1.83 1.85 -16.05
N ARG A 59 -2.93 1.29 -16.56
CA ARG A 59 -3.97 0.69 -15.70
C ARG A 59 -3.42 -0.48 -14.88
N GLY A 60 -2.57 -1.31 -15.48
CA GLY A 60 -1.87 -2.40 -14.78
C GLY A 60 -0.94 -1.89 -13.68
N PHE A 61 -0.12 -0.89 -13.98
CA PHE A 61 0.78 -0.25 -13.02
C PHE A 61 0.00 0.39 -11.86
N LEU A 62 -1.00 1.20 -12.17
CA LEU A 62 -1.86 1.84 -11.17
C LEU A 62 -2.62 0.82 -10.32
N GLY A 63 -3.04 -0.31 -10.88
CA GLY A 63 -3.65 -1.41 -10.12
C GLY A 63 -2.68 -1.99 -9.09
N LEU A 64 -1.42 -2.17 -9.46
CA LEU A 64 -0.39 -2.66 -8.53
C LEU A 64 -0.04 -1.62 -7.47
N CYS A 65 0.09 -0.35 -7.84
CA CYS A 65 0.30 0.75 -6.89
C CYS A 65 -0.90 0.96 -5.96
N ALA A 66 -2.13 0.76 -6.45
CA ALA A 66 -3.34 0.85 -5.65
C ALA A 66 -3.37 -0.22 -4.55
N TYR A 67 -2.74 -1.39 -4.77
CA TYR A 67 -2.58 -2.42 -3.75
C TYR A 67 -1.74 -1.93 -2.55
N VAL A 68 -0.71 -1.14 -2.83
CA VAL A 68 0.22 -0.59 -1.82
C VAL A 68 -0.11 0.85 -1.45
N ARG A 69 -1.27 1.38 -1.87
CA ARG A 69 -1.66 2.78 -1.63
C ARG A 69 -1.65 3.15 -0.15
N MET A 70 -1.92 2.18 0.72
CA MET A 70 -1.94 2.40 2.17
C MET A 70 -0.58 2.79 2.76
N PHE A 71 0.50 2.60 2.00
CA PHE A 71 1.87 2.99 2.33
C PHE A 71 2.27 4.31 1.64
N ILE A 72 1.49 4.80 0.68
CA ILE A 72 1.83 5.95 -0.15
C ILE A 72 1.01 7.15 0.34
N LYS A 73 1.69 8.13 0.93
CA LYS A 73 1.08 9.41 1.27
C LYS A 73 0.59 10.11 -0.02
N ASP A 74 -0.63 10.65 0.03
CA ASP A 74 -1.25 11.44 -1.04
C ASP A 74 -1.32 10.71 -2.40
N PHE A 75 -1.52 9.38 -2.36
CA PHE A 75 -1.56 8.53 -3.56
C PHE A 75 -2.50 9.07 -4.65
N ALA A 76 -3.67 9.60 -4.30
CA ALA A 76 -4.62 10.08 -5.31
C ALA A 76 -4.05 11.26 -6.10
N GLN A 77 -3.37 12.19 -5.43
CA GLN A 77 -2.75 13.35 -6.05
C GLN A 77 -1.55 12.95 -6.91
N VAL A 78 -0.68 12.07 -6.39
CA VAL A 78 0.50 11.60 -7.14
C VAL A 78 0.09 10.80 -8.39
N ALA A 79 -0.93 9.96 -8.30
CA ALA A 79 -1.40 9.15 -9.41
C ALA A 79 -2.37 9.88 -10.36
N ALA A 80 -2.76 11.13 -10.08
CA ALA A 80 -3.72 11.88 -10.89
C ALA A 80 -3.28 12.05 -12.37
N PRO A 81 -2.00 12.42 -12.68
CA PRO A 81 -1.55 12.52 -14.07
C PRO A 81 -1.66 11.19 -14.83
N LEU A 82 -1.34 10.08 -14.16
CA LEU A 82 -1.41 8.74 -14.75
C LEU A 82 -2.86 8.26 -14.93
N ARG A 83 -3.78 8.60 -14.00
CA ARG A 83 -5.20 8.27 -14.15
C ARG A 83 -5.81 8.94 -15.38
N ARG A 84 -5.37 10.16 -15.72
CA ARG A 84 -5.81 10.85 -16.93
C ARG A 84 -5.53 10.03 -18.20
N LEU A 85 -4.40 9.32 -18.26
CA LEU A 85 -4.03 8.45 -19.39
C LEU A 85 -4.86 7.16 -19.50
N THR A 86 -5.66 6.84 -18.48
CA THR A 86 -6.53 5.65 -18.50
C THR A 86 -7.95 5.92 -18.97
N ARG A 87 -8.32 7.21 -19.17
CA ARG A 87 -9.63 7.60 -19.68
C ARG A 87 -9.67 7.39 -21.20
N GLU A 88 -10.81 6.93 -21.71
CA GLU A 88 -10.97 6.52 -23.12
C GLU A 88 -11.18 7.71 -24.06
N ASP A 89 -11.50 8.88 -23.52
CA ASP A 89 -11.83 10.12 -24.23
C ASP A 89 -10.60 10.97 -24.60
N LEU A 90 -9.40 10.60 -24.15
CA LEU A 90 -8.19 11.39 -24.32
C LEU A 90 -7.18 10.71 -25.23
N PHE A 91 -6.61 11.49 -26.16
CA PHE A 91 -5.43 11.07 -26.92
C PHE A 91 -4.27 10.77 -25.97
N TRP A 92 -3.61 9.63 -26.19
CA TRP A 92 -2.45 9.23 -25.41
C TRP A 92 -1.34 10.28 -25.53
N ASN A 93 -1.08 11.00 -24.44
CA ASN A 93 -0.04 12.01 -24.36
C ASN A 93 0.72 11.88 -23.04
N TRP A 94 1.88 11.22 -23.09
CA TRP A 94 2.76 11.11 -21.94
C TRP A 94 3.56 12.39 -21.77
N ASP A 95 3.10 13.27 -20.87
CA ASP A 95 3.77 14.52 -20.52
C ASP A 95 4.80 14.34 -19.40
N GLU A 96 5.56 15.41 -19.13
CA GLU A 96 6.55 15.45 -18.05
C GLU A 96 5.91 15.14 -16.67
N LYS A 97 4.68 15.60 -16.44
CA LYS A 97 3.94 15.31 -15.20
C LYS A 97 3.64 13.83 -15.02
N CYS A 98 3.39 13.09 -16.11
CA CYS A 98 3.21 11.64 -16.07
C CYS A 98 4.53 10.92 -15.75
N GLU A 99 5.65 11.38 -16.32
CA GLU A 99 6.97 10.83 -16.01
C GLU A 99 7.34 11.07 -14.54
N GLU A 100 7.17 12.29 -14.05
CA GLU A 100 7.39 12.63 -12.64
C GLU A 100 6.53 11.79 -11.70
N ALA A 101 5.24 11.63 -12.00
CA ALA A 101 4.34 10.80 -11.21
C ALA A 101 4.79 9.33 -11.19
N PHE A 102 5.21 8.79 -12.34
CA PHE A 102 5.71 7.42 -12.46
C PHE A 102 6.98 7.19 -11.65
N ILE A 103 7.97 8.08 -11.78
CA ILE A 103 9.23 8.02 -11.02
C ILE A 103 8.97 8.18 -9.52
N LYS A 104 8.11 9.14 -9.14
CA LYS A 104 7.77 9.40 -7.74
C LYS A 104 7.10 8.19 -7.08
N LEU A 105 6.17 7.52 -7.75
CA LEU A 105 5.54 6.30 -7.23
C LEU A 105 6.56 5.15 -7.05
N ARG A 106 7.48 4.96 -8.01
CA ARG A 106 8.55 3.96 -7.89
C ARG A 106 9.49 4.26 -6.73
N LYS A 107 9.82 5.55 -6.52
CA LYS A 107 10.68 5.99 -5.42
C LYS A 107 10.00 5.77 -4.06
N ILE A 108 8.77 6.22 -3.88
CA ILE A 108 8.03 6.08 -2.61
C ILE A 108 7.88 4.60 -2.22
N VAL A 109 7.55 3.73 -3.18
CA VAL A 109 7.42 2.29 -2.93
C VAL A 109 8.79 1.62 -2.69
N GLY A 110 9.86 2.22 -3.24
CA GLY A 110 11.23 1.77 -3.03
C GLY A 110 11.82 2.14 -1.68
N GLU A 111 11.33 3.22 -1.08
CA GLU A 111 11.66 3.59 0.29
C GLU A 111 11.00 2.55 1.24
N GLU A 112 11.75 2.08 2.23
CA GLU A 112 11.26 1.06 3.16
C GLU A 112 10.27 1.70 4.15
N ILE A 113 8.99 1.75 3.73
CA ILE A 113 7.90 2.28 4.55
C ILE A 113 7.32 1.14 5.38
N ALA A 114 7.53 1.21 6.70
CA ALA A 114 6.93 0.32 7.68
C ALA A 114 5.74 1.02 8.36
N LEU A 115 4.56 0.44 8.27
CA LEU A 115 3.36 0.90 8.99
C LEU A 115 3.27 0.18 10.33
N LYS A 116 2.77 0.87 11.35
CA LYS A 116 2.45 0.25 12.64
C LYS A 116 1.17 -0.59 12.49
N THR A 117 1.14 -1.77 13.08
CA THR A 117 -0.10 -2.57 13.15
C THR A 117 -1.05 -1.93 14.17
N SER A 118 -2.33 -1.80 13.83
CA SER A 118 -3.32 -1.30 14.77
C SER A 118 -3.47 -2.25 15.96
N ASN A 119 -3.42 -1.70 17.16
CA ASN A 119 -3.75 -2.42 18.38
C ASN A 119 -4.96 -1.74 19.03
N TYR A 120 -5.98 -2.50 19.40
CA TYR A 120 -7.19 -1.97 20.03
C TYR A 120 -7.35 -2.45 21.49
N GLU A 121 -6.32 -3.08 22.05
CA GLU A 121 -6.33 -3.54 23.44
C GLU A 121 -6.33 -2.36 24.42
N LYS A 122 -6.82 -2.60 25.65
CA LYS A 122 -6.81 -1.56 26.69
C LYS A 122 -5.37 -1.11 26.96
N GLY A 123 -5.11 0.19 26.80
CA GLY A 123 -3.78 0.78 27.01
C GLY A 123 -2.92 0.92 25.74
N SER A 124 -3.44 0.56 24.55
CA SER A 124 -2.71 0.60 23.28
C SER A 124 -2.46 2.00 22.66
N GLY A 125 -2.60 3.07 23.45
CA GLY A 125 -2.36 4.45 23.01
C GLY A 125 -3.52 5.05 22.20
N LYS A 126 -3.52 6.38 22.04
CA LYS A 126 -4.61 7.06 21.32
C LYS A 126 -4.46 6.93 19.81
N VAL A 127 -5.59 6.78 19.13
CA VAL A 127 -5.68 6.83 17.67
C VAL A 127 -5.96 8.27 17.25
N LYS A 128 -5.16 8.80 16.32
CA LYS A 128 -5.31 10.14 15.76
C LYS A 128 -5.50 10.04 14.26
N LEU A 129 -6.56 10.66 13.76
CA LEU A 129 -6.80 10.83 12.34
C LEU A 129 -6.41 12.26 11.96
N ALA A 130 -5.45 12.41 11.05
CA ALA A 130 -5.13 13.70 10.44
C ALA A 130 -5.63 13.67 8.99
N ILE A 131 -6.39 14.70 8.62
CA ILE A 131 -6.98 14.85 7.29
C ILE A 131 -6.51 16.19 6.74
N ASP A 132 -6.11 16.18 5.48
CA ASP A 132 -5.83 17.39 4.71
C ASP A 132 -6.51 17.28 3.35
N SER A 133 -6.93 18.41 2.78
CA SER A 133 -7.67 18.42 1.52
C SER A 133 -7.22 19.54 0.61
N SER A 134 -7.12 19.21 -0.67
CA SER A 134 -6.84 20.15 -1.75
C SER A 134 -8.04 20.23 -2.70
N TYR A 135 -7.99 21.13 -3.68
CA TYR A 135 -9.00 21.21 -4.74
C TYR A 135 -9.14 19.90 -5.55
N ILE A 136 -8.11 19.06 -5.58
CA ILE A 136 -8.04 17.85 -6.43
C ILE A 136 -8.40 16.58 -5.63
N ALA A 137 -7.95 16.49 -4.38
CA ALA A 137 -8.07 15.29 -3.58
C ALA A 137 -7.98 15.58 -2.08
N ALA A 138 -8.55 14.68 -1.26
CA ALA A 138 -8.33 14.58 0.17
C ALA A 138 -7.31 13.50 0.49
N GLY A 139 -6.42 13.78 1.43
CA GLY A 139 -5.49 12.83 2.05
C GLY A 139 -5.84 12.64 3.52
N ALA A 140 -5.73 11.42 4.01
CA ALA A 140 -5.89 11.09 5.42
C ALA A 140 -4.76 10.17 5.88
N VAL A 141 -4.28 10.38 7.10
CA VAL A 141 -3.36 9.47 7.76
C VAL A 141 -3.92 9.09 9.12
N LEU A 142 -4.13 7.78 9.29
CA LEU A 142 -4.46 7.20 10.58
C LEU A 142 -3.15 6.92 11.30
N MET A 143 -2.98 7.50 12.48
CA MET A 143 -1.80 7.32 13.32
C MET A 143 -2.19 6.74 14.67
N GLN A 144 -1.31 5.95 15.25
CA GLN A 144 -1.47 5.43 16.60
C GLN A 144 -0.22 5.70 17.41
N GLU A 145 -0.43 6.09 18.66
CA GLU A 145 0.63 6.31 19.63
C GLU A 145 1.40 5.01 19.92
N ASP A 146 2.72 5.10 19.99
CA ASP A 146 3.60 4.02 20.40
C ASP A 146 3.86 4.01 21.90
N GLU A 147 4.47 2.94 22.42
CA GLU A 147 4.86 2.84 23.85
C GLU A 147 5.73 4.03 24.31
N LYS A 148 6.37 4.72 23.35
CA LYS A 148 7.19 5.92 23.56
C LYS A 148 6.43 7.26 23.42
N GLY A 149 5.11 7.24 23.29
CA GLY A 149 4.30 8.45 23.07
C GLY A 149 4.39 9.07 21.67
N GLN A 150 5.06 8.40 20.72
CA GLN A 150 5.22 8.88 19.35
C GLN A 150 4.10 8.36 18.45
N TYR A 151 3.50 9.23 17.65
CA TYR A 151 2.50 8.83 16.65
C TYR A 151 3.17 8.17 15.45
N ARG A 152 2.81 6.91 15.19
CA ARG A 152 3.25 6.19 13.99
C ARG A 152 2.10 6.00 13.00
N PRO A 153 2.36 6.13 11.69
CA PRO A 153 1.34 5.90 10.67
C PRO A 153 0.94 4.42 10.66
N VAL A 154 -0.38 4.20 10.69
CA VAL A 154 -1.03 2.88 10.59
C VAL A 154 -1.50 2.67 9.16
N ILE A 155 -2.17 3.68 8.59
CA ILE A 155 -2.73 3.65 7.23
C ILE A 155 -2.66 5.07 6.64
N TYR A 156 -2.26 5.17 5.37
CA TYR A 156 -2.55 6.32 4.52
C TYR A 156 -3.78 6.03 3.66
N GLU A 157 -4.71 6.98 3.60
CA GLU A 157 -5.83 6.96 2.67
C GLU A 157 -5.82 8.23 1.83
N SER A 158 -6.32 8.12 0.60
CA SER A 158 -6.39 9.26 -0.30
C SER A 158 -7.53 9.08 -1.28
N VAL A 159 -8.40 10.08 -1.36
CA VAL A 159 -9.64 10.07 -2.14
C VAL A 159 -9.63 11.29 -3.06
N THR A 160 -9.98 11.07 -4.33
CA THR A 160 -10.11 12.15 -5.33
C THR A 160 -11.52 12.72 -5.25
N PHE A 161 -11.67 14.04 -5.30
CA PHE A 161 -12.99 14.66 -5.41
C PHE A 161 -13.52 14.41 -6.83
N SER A 162 -14.74 13.88 -6.95
CA SER A 162 -15.39 13.59 -8.24
C SER A 162 -16.10 14.80 -8.81
#